data_AF-A0ABD1P0Q5-F1
#
_entry.id   AF-A0ABD1P0Q5-F1
#
_cell.length_a   1.000
_cell.length_b   1.000
_cell.length_c   1.000
_cell.angle_alpha   90.00
_cell.angle_beta   90.00
_cell.angle_gamma   90.00
#
_symmetry.space_group_name_H-M   'P 1'
#
loop_
_entity.id
_entity.type
_entity.pdbx_description
1 polymer ?
#
loop_
_entity_poly.entity_id
_entity_poly.type
_entity_poly.pdbx_seq_one_letter_code
_entity_poly.pdbx_strand_id
1 'polypeptide(L)'
;MEMSSGEGKPHWNMFDGVKTISTSPEVLMAEINSAITALEYTRATAFLQSQSASVSKNVNPNGRLTSQYDARMADEAYKAGLASMAAGKLDEAVNSLNVALSKCPPDKTTAVVKLQSLISLTSQQLHKSSN
;
A
#
# COMPACT_ATOMS: atom_id res chain seq x y z
N MET A 1 -18.16 -68.53 -24.09
CA MET A 1 -16.80 -67.96 -24.10
C MET A 1 -16.30 -68.10 -25.52
N GLU A 2 -15.89 -67.05 -26.24
CA GLU A 2 -14.66 -66.29 -25.98
C GLU A 2 -14.76 -64.90 -26.63
N MET A 3 -14.24 -63.89 -25.93
CA MET A 3 -14.19 -62.49 -26.33
C MET A 3 -12.90 -62.27 -27.12
N SER A 4 -12.93 -61.53 -28.22
CA SER A 4 -11.71 -60.88 -28.72
C SER A 4 -12.04 -59.52 -29.31
N SER A 5 -11.75 -58.52 -28.49
CA SER A 5 -11.87 -57.10 -28.77
C SER A 5 -10.80 -56.73 -29.82
N GLY A 6 -11.22 -56.33 -31.01
CA GLY A 6 -10.35 -55.67 -31.97
C GLY A 6 -10.05 -54.26 -31.49
N GLU A 7 -9.07 -54.12 -30.59
CA GLU A 7 -8.54 -52.83 -30.14
C GLU A 7 -7.94 -52.08 -31.33
N GLY A 8 -8.71 -51.15 -31.90
CA GLY A 8 -8.19 -50.08 -32.73
C GLY A 8 -7.21 -49.26 -31.89
N LYS A 9 -5.92 -49.30 -32.24
CA LYS A 9 -4.88 -48.49 -31.60
C LYS A 9 -5.33 -47.02 -31.54
N PRO A 10 -5.40 -46.40 -30.34
CA PRO A 10 -5.65 -44.97 -30.25
C PRO A 10 -4.44 -44.24 -30.82
N HIS A 11 -4.62 -43.62 -31.97
CA HIS A 11 -3.60 -42.80 -32.63
C HIS A 11 -3.49 -41.48 -31.86
N TRP A 12 -2.58 -41.42 -30.89
CA TRP A 12 -2.29 -40.20 -30.14
C TRP A 12 -1.59 -39.19 -31.06
N ASN A 13 -2.35 -38.21 -31.56
CA ASN A 13 -1.79 -37.05 -32.23
C ASN A 13 -1.54 -35.95 -31.18
N MET A 14 -0.30 -35.49 -31.03
CA MET A 14 0.07 -34.41 -30.09
C MET A 14 -0.69 -33.10 -30.36
N PHE A 15 -1.23 -32.95 -31.58
CA PHE A 15 -1.97 -31.76 -32.00
C PHE A 15 -3.50 -31.90 -31.86
N ASP A 16 -4.03 -33.04 -31.40
CA ASP A 16 -5.48 -33.27 -31.29
C ASP A 16 -6.15 -32.36 -30.24
N GLY A 17 -5.36 -31.82 -29.30
CA GLY A 17 -5.79 -30.81 -28.33
C GLY A 17 -5.57 -29.36 -28.77
N VAL A 18 -4.91 -29.12 -29.91
CA VAL A 18 -4.67 -27.75 -30.41
C VAL A 18 -5.91 -27.31 -31.18
N LYS A 19 -6.95 -26.97 -30.42
CA LYS A 19 -7.98 -26.06 -30.91
C LYS A 19 -7.25 -24.75 -31.18
N THR A 20 -6.88 -24.52 -32.44
CA THR A 20 -6.40 -23.22 -32.90
C THR A 20 -7.39 -22.21 -32.37
N ILE A 21 -6.93 -21.30 -31.53
CA ILE A 21 -7.76 -20.26 -30.94
C ILE A 21 -8.17 -19.39 -32.13
N SER A 22 -9.33 -19.70 -32.72
CA SER A 22 -9.85 -19.10 -33.94
C SER A 22 -10.39 -17.68 -33.68
N THR A 23 -9.77 -16.97 -32.74
CA THR A 23 -9.95 -15.55 -32.49
C THR A 23 -8.94 -14.83 -33.37
N SER A 24 -9.43 -13.96 -34.25
CA SER A 24 -8.50 -13.13 -35.02
C SER A 24 -7.64 -12.31 -34.04
N PRO A 25 -6.38 -11.98 -34.39
CA PRO A 25 -5.47 -11.25 -33.52
C PRO A 25 -6.10 -9.97 -32.93
N GLU A 26 -6.99 -9.33 -33.67
CA GLU A 26 -7.75 -8.16 -33.28
C GLU A 26 -8.70 -8.45 -32.11
N VAL A 27 -9.40 -9.58 -32.12
CA VAL A 27 -10.31 -9.99 -31.05
C VAL A 27 -9.53 -10.29 -29.77
N LEU A 28 -8.40 -11.00 -29.90
CA LEU A 28 -7.54 -11.32 -28.77
C LEU A 28 -6.97 -10.05 -28.12
N MET A 29 -6.49 -9.10 -28.93
CA MET A 29 -6.00 -7.82 -28.41
C MET A 29 -7.10 -7.02 -27.71
N ALA A 30 -8.31 -6.99 -28.27
CA ALA A 30 -9.45 -6.33 -27.63
C ALA A 30 -9.80 -6.97 -26.27
N GLU A 31 -9.76 -8.30 -26.17
CA GLU A 31 -9.99 -9.03 -24.92
C GLU A 31 -8.91 -8.72 -23.88
N ILE A 32 -7.64 -8.70 -24.28
CA ILE A 32 -6.52 -8.31 -23.41
C ILE A 32 -6.69 -6.88 -22.90
N ASN A 33 -6.97 -5.92 -23.79
CA ASN A 33 -7.16 -4.52 -23.41
C ASN A 33 -8.36 -4.34 -22.46
N SER A 34 -9.44 -5.09 -22.71
CA SER A 34 -10.62 -5.11 -21.85
C SER A 34 -10.28 -5.66 -20.46
N ALA A 35 -9.55 -6.78 -20.39
CA ALA A 35 -9.14 -7.38 -19.12
C ALA A 35 -8.20 -6.46 -18.32
N ILE A 36 -7.24 -5.81 -18.98
CA ILE A 36 -6.35 -4.82 -18.35
C ILE A 36 -7.17 -3.65 -17.81
N THR A 37 -8.05 -3.08 -18.63
CA THR A 37 -8.88 -1.94 -18.22
C THR A 37 -9.77 -2.30 -17.03
N ALA A 38 -10.38 -3.48 -17.03
CA ALA A 38 -11.21 -3.95 -15.93
C ALA A 38 -10.39 -4.15 -14.63
N LEU A 39 -9.17 -4.70 -14.73
CA LEU A 39 -8.28 -4.86 -13.57
C LEU A 39 -7.84 -3.52 -12.99
N GLU A 40 -7.42 -2.59 -13.85
CA GLU A 40 -7.00 -1.25 -13.43
C GLU A 40 -8.17 -0.46 -12.84
N TYR A 41 -9.36 -0.56 -13.43
CA TYR A 41 -10.57 0.03 -12.87
C TYR A 41 -10.89 -0.56 -11.49
N THR A 42 -10.80 -1.89 -11.34
CA THR A 42 -11.03 -2.56 -10.05
C THR A 42 -10.01 -2.12 -9.00
N ARG A 43 -8.73 -2.00 -9.37
CA ARG A 43 -7.68 -1.50 -8.46
C ARG A 43 -7.90 -0.04 -8.08
N ALA A 44 -8.20 0.82 -9.04
CA ALA A 44 -8.45 2.24 -8.82
C ALA A 44 -9.68 2.44 -7.92
N THR A 45 -10.76 1.70 -8.19
CA THR A 45 -11.98 1.76 -7.37
C THR A 45 -11.77 1.19 -5.97
N ALA A 46 -11.05 0.07 -5.81
CA ALA A 46 -10.70 -0.46 -4.49
C ALA A 46 -9.80 0.51 -3.69
N PHE A 47 -8.88 1.20 -4.35
CA PHE A 47 -8.04 2.23 -3.73
C PHE A 47 -8.85 3.45 -3.30
N LEU A 48 -9.75 3.94 -4.16
CA LEU A 48 -10.69 5.02 -3.83
C LEU A 48 -11.67 4.61 -2.72
N GLN A 49 -12.14 3.37 -2.71
CA GLN A 49 -13.00 2.84 -1.65
C GLN A 49 -12.24 2.67 -0.34
N SER A 50 -10.97 2.26 -0.37
CA SER A 50 -10.12 2.18 0.83
C SER A 50 -9.84 3.57 1.40
N GLN A 51 -9.57 4.56 0.54
CA GLN A 51 -9.49 5.96 0.94
C GLN A 51 -10.84 6.48 1.45
N SER A 52 -11.95 6.17 0.78
CA SER A 52 -13.30 6.58 1.21
C SER A 52 -13.67 5.94 2.55
N ALA A 53 -13.33 4.68 2.79
CA ALA A 53 -13.49 4.02 4.09
C ALA A 53 -12.61 4.65 5.18
N SER A 54 -11.42 5.14 4.83
CA SER A 54 -10.57 5.94 5.72
C SER A 54 -11.10 7.35 5.97
N VAL A 55 -11.80 7.96 5.00
CA VAL A 55 -12.48 9.25 5.11
C VAL A 55 -13.80 9.12 5.90
N SER A 56 -14.50 7.99 5.76
CA SER A 56 -15.81 7.76 6.36
C SER A 56 -15.75 7.36 7.84
N LYS A 57 -14.55 7.14 8.40
CA LYS A 57 -14.35 6.89 9.84
C LYS A 57 -13.83 8.09 10.62
N ASN A 58 -13.88 9.28 10.01
CA ASN A 58 -13.39 10.50 10.63
C ASN A 58 -14.32 11.70 10.43
N VAL A 59 -15.60 11.44 10.16
CA VAL A 59 -16.62 12.49 10.23
C VAL A 59 -17.00 12.68 11.69
N ASN A 60 -16.32 13.61 12.36
CA ASN A 60 -16.95 14.34 13.45
C ASN A 60 -18.14 15.13 12.85
N PRO A 61 -19.27 15.27 13.55
CA PRO A 61 -20.49 15.92 13.01
C PRO A 61 -20.33 17.41 12.66
N ASN A 62 -19.14 17.99 12.79
CA ASN A 62 -18.81 19.39 12.48
C ASN A 62 -18.09 19.62 11.15
N GLY A 63 -18.27 18.76 10.13
CA GLY A 63 -17.99 19.10 8.73
C GLY A 63 -16.54 19.48 8.38
N ARG A 64 -15.55 19.09 9.19
CA ARG A 64 -14.14 19.29 8.85
C ARG A 64 -13.63 18.03 8.18
N LEU A 65 -13.31 18.10 6.89
CA LEU A 65 -12.46 17.10 6.22
C LEU A 65 -11.31 16.81 7.18
N THR A 66 -11.15 15.57 7.64
CA THR A 66 -9.91 15.21 8.34
C THR A 66 -8.83 15.22 7.29
N SER A 67 -8.28 16.41 7.11
CA SER A 67 -7.00 16.64 6.50
C SER A 67 -6.10 15.50 6.96
N GLN A 68 -5.50 14.81 5.99
CA GLN A 68 -4.50 13.75 6.22
C GLN A 68 -3.46 14.18 7.28
N TYR A 69 -3.29 15.49 7.42
CA TYR A 69 -2.56 16.20 8.45
C TYR A 69 -3.48 16.64 9.60
N ASP A 70 -3.18 16.16 10.81
CA ASP A 70 -3.81 16.59 12.06
C ASP A 70 -2.74 17.20 12.96
N ALA A 71 -2.77 18.54 13.09
CA ALA A 71 -1.82 19.28 13.91
C ALA A 71 -1.84 18.83 15.38
N ARG A 72 -3.00 18.43 15.92
CA ARG A 72 -3.08 17.93 17.30
C ARG A 72 -2.38 16.58 17.43
N MET A 73 -2.61 15.67 16.48
CA MET A 73 -1.94 14.37 16.46
C MET A 73 -0.42 14.52 16.26
N ALA A 74 0.00 15.50 15.44
CA ALA A 74 1.41 15.83 15.29
C ALA A 74 2.04 16.33 16.60
N ASP A 75 1.35 17.23 17.32
CA ASP A 75 1.80 17.75 18.61
C ASP A 75 1.86 16.66 19.70
N GLU A 76 0.89 15.75 19.72
CA GLU A 76 0.88 14.61 20.64
C GLU A 76 2.05 13.65 20.37
N ALA A 77 2.27 13.29 19.11
CA ALA A 77 3.41 12.46 18.71
C ALA A 77 4.76 13.15 18.99
N TYR A 78 4.84 14.46 18.81
CA TYR A 78 6.02 15.25 19.18
C TYR A 78 6.29 15.19 20.69
N LYS A 79 5.27 15.41 21.53
CA LYS A 79 5.39 15.31 22.99
C LYS A 79 5.78 13.90 23.43
N ALA A 80 5.20 12.88 22.82
CA ALA A 80 5.56 11.49 23.07
C ALA A 80 7.04 11.24 22.73
N GLY A 81 7.51 11.75 21.59
CA GLY A 81 8.92 11.68 21.20
C GLY A 81 9.84 12.33 22.24
N LEU A 82 9.49 13.52 22.74
CA LEU A 82 10.25 14.19 23.80
C LEU A 82 10.27 13.40 25.11
N ALA A 83 9.15 12.76 25.47
CA ALA A 83 9.07 11.90 26.65
C ALA A 83 9.97 10.65 26.50
N SER A 84 9.96 10.02 25.33
CA SER A 84 10.86 8.89 25.02
C SER A 84 12.33 9.31 25.03
N MET A 85 12.67 10.52 24.55
CA MET A 85 14.03 11.07 24.67
C MET A 85 14.45 11.24 26.13
N ALA A 86 13.58 11.82 26.97
CA ALA A 86 13.85 11.98 28.40
C ALA A 86 13.96 10.63 29.13
N ALA A 87 13.23 9.61 28.68
CA ALA A 87 13.32 8.24 29.18
C ALA A 87 14.54 7.46 28.65
N GLY A 88 15.38 8.05 27.78
CA GLY A 88 16.55 7.41 27.18
C GLY A 88 16.24 6.39 26.08
N LYS A 89 14.98 6.30 25.64
CA LYS A 89 14.54 5.37 24.61
C LYS A 89 14.58 6.03 23.23
N LEU A 90 15.78 6.09 22.67
CA LEU A 90 16.02 6.84 21.43
C LEU A 90 15.31 6.24 20.20
N ASP A 91 15.15 4.91 20.12
CA ASP A 91 14.38 4.25 19.04
C ASP A 91 12.89 4.66 19.05
N GLU A 92 12.24 4.58 20.21
CA GLU A 92 10.85 4.98 20.39
C GLU A 92 10.66 6.48 20.10
N ALA A 93 11.66 7.31 20.46
CA ALA A 93 11.66 8.73 20.17
C ALA A 93 11.71 9.00 18.65
N VAL A 94 12.62 8.36 17.91
CA VAL A 94 12.72 8.52 16.45
C VAL A 94 11.42 8.08 15.77
N ASN A 95 10.83 6.96 16.19
CA ASN A 95 9.55 6.51 15.65
C ASN A 95 8.44 7.55 15.89
N SER A 96 8.31 8.05 17.12
CA SER A 96 7.29 9.05 17.49
C SER A 96 7.47 10.37 16.73
N LEU A 97 8.72 10.81 16.50
CA LEU A 97 9.01 12.00 15.71
C LEU A 97 8.70 11.83 14.22
N ASN A 98 8.90 10.64 13.65
CA ASN A 98 8.47 10.34 12.28
C ASN A 98 6.94 10.33 12.14
N VAL A 99 6.22 9.84 13.16
CA VAL A 99 4.76 9.96 13.22
C VAL A 99 4.34 11.43 13.23
N ALA A 100 4.98 12.27 14.06
CA ALA A 100 4.72 13.71 14.09
C ALA A 100 4.92 14.35 12.70
N LEU A 101 6.02 14.02 12.01
CA LEU A 101 6.33 14.51 10.66
C LEU A 101 5.25 14.11 9.64
N SER A 102 4.75 12.87 9.71
CA SER A 102 3.70 12.37 8.80
C SER A 102 2.35 13.08 8.97
N LYS A 103 2.09 13.61 10.17
CA LYS A 103 0.84 14.30 10.54
C LYS A 103 0.96 15.82 10.47
N CYS A 104 2.17 16.35 10.38
CA CYS A 104 2.41 17.78 10.26
C CYS A 104 1.90 18.31 8.92
N PRO A 105 1.05 19.36 8.93
CA PRO A 105 0.66 20.06 7.72
C PRO A 105 1.88 20.62 6.96
N PRO A 106 1.96 20.45 5.63
CA PRO A 106 3.09 20.92 4.83
C PRO A 106 3.21 22.45 4.74
N ASP A 107 2.14 23.19 5.07
CA ASP A 107 2.17 24.65 5.19
C ASP A 107 3.01 25.13 6.40
N LYS A 108 3.24 24.27 7.39
CA LYS A 108 4.08 24.56 8.56
C LYS A 108 5.53 24.14 8.32
N THR A 109 6.15 24.74 7.31
CA THR A 109 7.54 24.45 6.89
C THR A 109 8.55 24.54 8.04
N THR A 110 8.44 25.54 8.92
CA THR A 110 9.30 25.66 10.10
C THR A 110 9.18 24.46 11.05
N ALA A 111 7.98 23.93 11.24
CA ALA A 111 7.76 22.76 12.10
C ALA A 111 8.35 21.50 11.47
N VAL A 112 8.14 21.32 10.16
CA VAL A 112 8.71 20.21 9.38
C VAL A 112 10.24 20.20 9.47
N VAL A 113 10.88 21.35 9.24
CA VAL A 113 12.35 21.48 9.31
C VAL A 113 12.87 21.18 10.72
N LYS A 114 12.18 21.66 11.76
CA LYS A 114 12.56 21.37 13.15
C LYS A 114 12.44 19.88 13.47
N LEU A 115 11.37 19.22 13.04
CA LEU A 115 11.19 17.77 13.23
C LEU A 115 12.28 16.98 12.52
N GLN A 116 12.60 17.32 11.27
CA GLN A 116 13.68 16.67 10.52
C GLN A 116 15.04 16.85 11.20
N SER A 117 15.32 18.06 11.70
CA SER A 117 16.55 18.35 12.43
C SER A 117 16.63 17.53 13.73
N LEU A 118 15.52 17.44 14.46
CA LEU A 118 15.44 16.70 15.71
C LEU A 118 15.58 15.19 15.49
N ILE A 119 14.92 14.63 14.47
CA ILE A 119 15.10 13.23 14.05
C ILE A 119 16.56 12.95 13.74
N SER A 120 17.20 13.81 12.93
CA SER A 120 18.61 13.65 12.56
C SER A 120 19.53 13.63 13.79
N LEU A 121 19.30 14.52 14.76
CA LEU A 121 20.06 14.58 16.00
C LEU A 121 19.84 13.33 16.86
N THR A 122 18.59 12.92 17.05
CA THR A 122 18.24 11.74 17.87
C THR A 122 18.79 10.46 17.26
N SER A 123 18.73 10.30 15.94
CA SER A 123 19.32 9.14 15.24
C SER A 123 20.84 9.10 15.37
N GLN A 124 21.52 10.25 15.34
CA GLN A 124 22.97 10.30 15.62
C GLN A 124 23.29 9.86 17.06
N GLN A 125 22.49 10.29 18.04
CA GLN A 125 22.65 9.88 19.42
C GLN A 125 22.42 8.38 19.62
N LEU A 126 21.44 7.81 18.92
CA LEU A 126 21.16 6.37 18.93
C LEU A 126 22.38 5.58 18.45
N HIS A 127 22.97 5.97 17.31
CA HIS A 127 24.16 5.30 16.77
C HIS A 127 25.38 5.43 17.69
N LYS A 128 25.52 6.56 18.40
CA LYS A 128 26.60 6.78 19.37
C LYS A 128 26.43 5.95 20.65
N SER A 129 25.20 5.70 21.09
CA SER A 129 24.92 4.90 22.29
C SER A 129 25.06 3.38 22.05
N SER A 130 25.08 2.95 20.78
CA SER A 130 25.18 1.54 20.39
C SER A 130 26.62 1.07 20.10
N ASN A 131 27.62 1.95 20.20
CA ASN A 131 29.06 1.64 20.11
C ASN A 131 29.71 1.81 21.49
#